data_AF-A0A6B2YSL2-F1
#
_entry.id   AF-A0A6B2YSL2-F1
#
_cell.length_a   1.000
_cell.length_b   1.000
_cell.length_c   1.000
_cell.angle_alpha   90.00
_cell.angle_beta   90.00
_cell.angle_gamma   90.00
#
_symmetry.space_group_name_H-M   'P 1'
#
loop_
_entity.id
_entity.type
_entity.pdbx_description
1 polymer ?
#
loop_
_entity_poly.entity_id
_entity_poly.type
_entity_poly.pdbx_seq_one_letter_code
_entity_poly.pdbx_strand_id
1 'polypeptide(L)'
;MPTEVALLESRALRGEQMGRVDILDKVKSLAMLPDGIHVRTEDVARYFEVSTEAVKKVTQRHRAEVEENGLILLRGAELRIFHRDMLSLWEGEGRESYPQAATQLTLYTRRTVLNIALLLRDSDIARCVRTYLLDAEEELRTQYASLDQRVTRIESCLTGVGSALQELGPVLMRMSERLDSLDRKVEMTHQVVGAMSLRLTDVQQDVVRLDGRMDSFARQLKDLRRRNGQRAQS
;
A
#
# COMPACT_ATOMS: atom_id res chain seq x y z
N MET A 1 -22.76 20.90 5.33
CA MET A 1 -22.51 19.64 6.03
C MET A 1 -23.82 18.89 6.16
N PRO A 2 -23.89 17.56 5.94
CA PRO A 2 -25.07 16.81 6.32
C PRO A 2 -25.22 16.94 7.83
N THR A 3 -26.12 17.81 8.25
CA THR A 3 -26.41 18.01 9.67
C THR A 3 -27.06 16.72 10.19
N GLU A 4 -27.02 16.50 11.50
CA GLU A 4 -27.76 15.42 12.17
C GLU A 4 -29.23 15.31 11.69
N VAL A 5 -29.83 16.44 11.31
CA VAL A 5 -31.17 16.56 10.71
C VAL A 5 -31.27 15.84 9.36
N ALA A 6 -30.24 15.89 8.51
CA ALA A 6 -30.23 15.21 7.22
C ALA A 6 -30.31 13.68 7.36
N LEU A 7 -29.71 13.11 8.41
CA LEU A 7 -29.82 11.69 8.73
C LEU A 7 -31.25 11.30 9.17
N LEU A 8 -31.96 12.21 9.84
CA LEU A 8 -33.37 11.99 10.22
C LEU A 8 -34.30 12.05 9.00
N GLU A 9 -34.01 12.93 8.05
CA GLU A 9 -34.89 13.22 6.91
C GLU A 9 -34.66 12.28 5.72
N SER A 10 -33.42 11.89 5.44
CA SER A 10 -33.07 11.11 4.25
C SER A 10 -32.79 9.64 4.56
N ARG A 11 -33.61 8.74 3.99
CA ARG A 11 -33.37 7.28 4.03
C ARG A 11 -32.09 6.88 3.29
N ALA A 12 -31.76 7.57 2.19
CA ALA A 12 -30.57 7.25 1.40
C ALA A 12 -29.29 7.43 2.23
N LEU A 13 -29.19 8.55 2.94
CA LEU A 13 -28.05 8.83 3.83
C LEU A 13 -27.94 7.81 4.97
N ARG A 14 -29.08 7.35 5.51
CA ARG A 14 -29.06 6.28 6.51
C ARG A 14 -28.52 4.97 5.92
N GLY A 15 -28.92 4.62 4.71
CA GLY A 15 -28.47 3.42 4.00
C GLY A 15 -26.95 3.33 3.87
N GLU A 16 -26.29 4.46 3.55
CA GLU A 16 -24.83 4.55 3.44
C GLU A 16 -24.10 4.25 4.77
N GLN A 17 -24.71 4.62 5.90
CA GLN A 17 -24.10 4.46 7.22
C GLN A 17 -24.34 3.08 7.86
N MET A 18 -25.23 2.25 7.29
CA MET A 18 -25.61 0.95 7.87
C MET A 18 -24.47 -0.09 7.94
N GLY A 19 -23.33 0.16 7.30
CA GLY A 19 -22.13 -0.69 7.45
C GLY A 19 -21.36 -0.47 8.75
N ARG A 20 -21.58 0.66 9.44
CA ARG A 20 -20.74 1.12 10.57
C ARG A 20 -21.32 0.72 11.94
N VAL A 21 -21.63 -0.56 12.10
CA VAL A 21 -22.27 -1.11 13.32
C VAL A 21 -21.38 -1.07 14.56
N ASP A 22 -20.06 -0.94 14.38
CA ASP A 22 -19.07 -0.90 15.47
C ASP A 22 -19.21 0.36 16.34
N ILE A 23 -19.86 1.40 15.81
CA ILE A 23 -20.06 2.67 16.52
C ILE A 23 -20.96 2.50 17.74
N LEU A 24 -21.88 1.53 17.71
CA LEU A 24 -22.74 1.25 18.85
C LEU A 24 -21.90 0.95 20.10
N ASP A 25 -20.94 0.03 20.01
CA ASP A 25 -20.11 -0.35 21.17
C ASP A 25 -19.18 0.77 21.64
N LYS A 26 -18.82 1.70 20.76
CA LYS A 26 -18.00 2.88 21.12
C LYS A 26 -18.78 3.89 21.97
N VAL A 27 -20.09 4.00 21.76
CA VAL A 27 -20.94 4.92 22.52
C VAL A 27 -21.40 4.27 23.83
N LYS A 28 -21.90 3.03 23.77
CA LYS A 28 -22.36 2.27 24.94
C LYS A 28 -22.28 0.78 24.63
N SER A 29 -22.06 -0.07 25.63
CA SER A 29 -22.05 -1.51 25.39
C SER A 29 -23.47 -2.01 25.10
N LEU A 30 -23.66 -2.65 23.93
CA LEU A 30 -24.94 -3.23 23.54
C LEU A 30 -25.07 -4.64 24.14
N ALA A 31 -26.06 -4.83 25.01
CA ALA A 31 -26.39 -6.15 25.54
C ALA A 31 -27.06 -7.01 24.47
N MET A 32 -26.30 -7.94 23.89
CA MET A 32 -26.79 -8.90 22.90
C MET A 32 -27.23 -10.21 23.58
N LEU A 33 -28.01 -11.00 22.85
CA LEU A 33 -28.36 -12.35 23.23
C LEU A 33 -27.12 -13.25 23.18
N PRO A 34 -27.16 -14.44 23.80
CA PRO A 34 -26.01 -15.36 23.86
C PRO A 34 -25.50 -15.83 22.48
N ASP A 35 -26.27 -15.61 21.42
CA ASP A 35 -25.86 -15.87 20.04
C ASP A 35 -24.92 -14.79 19.47
N GLY A 36 -24.80 -13.64 20.13
CA GLY A 36 -24.02 -12.49 19.67
C GLY A 36 -24.58 -11.78 18.44
N ILE A 37 -25.82 -12.08 18.03
CA ILE A 37 -26.41 -11.58 16.77
C ILE A 37 -27.68 -10.78 17.04
N HIS A 38 -28.55 -11.27 17.93
CA HIS A 38 -29.86 -10.68 18.15
C HIS A 38 -29.93 -9.86 19.45
N VAL A 39 -30.83 -8.89 19.46
CA VAL A 39 -31.13 -7.99 20.59
C VAL A 39 -32.65 -7.91 20.72
N ARG A 40 -33.17 -7.93 21.95
CA ARG A 40 -34.62 -7.79 22.20
C ARG A 40 -35.03 -6.33 22.25
N THR A 41 -36.31 -6.05 22.02
CA THR A 41 -36.88 -4.70 22.15
C THR A 41 -36.57 -4.04 23.50
N GLU A 42 -36.58 -4.81 24.59
CA GLU A 42 -36.27 -4.33 25.94
C GLU A 42 -34.82 -3.87 26.08
N ASP A 43 -33.89 -4.63 25.52
CA ASP A 43 -32.46 -4.31 25.59
C ASP A 43 -32.12 -3.13 24.66
N VAL A 44 -32.78 -3.01 23.50
CA VAL A 44 -32.70 -1.82 22.64
C VAL A 44 -33.24 -0.58 23.35
N ALA A 45 -34.38 -0.70 24.03
CA ALA A 45 -34.97 0.39 24.80
C ALA A 45 -34.04 0.82 25.96
N ARG A 46 -33.45 -0.13 26.67
CA ARG A 46 -32.45 0.13 27.73
C ARG A 46 -31.18 0.76 27.18
N TYR A 47 -30.74 0.35 25.99
CA TYR A 47 -29.57 0.93 25.34
C TYR A 47 -29.78 2.41 25.06
N PHE A 48 -30.89 2.80 24.43
CA PHE A 48 -31.19 4.19 24.07
C PHE A 48 -31.83 5.03 25.19
N GLU A 49 -32.10 4.43 26.36
CA GLU A 49 -32.75 5.09 27.50
C GLU A 49 -34.13 5.66 27.16
N VAL A 50 -34.90 4.89 26.37
CA VAL A 50 -36.26 5.23 25.94
C VAL A 50 -37.26 4.16 26.38
N SER A 51 -38.56 4.47 26.33
CA SER A 51 -39.59 3.47 26.60
C SER A 51 -39.65 2.41 25.49
N THR A 52 -40.03 1.19 25.84
CA THR A 52 -40.24 0.11 24.86
C THR A 52 -41.31 0.46 23.83
N GLU A 53 -42.29 1.30 24.21
CA GLU A 53 -43.29 1.83 23.30
C GLU A 53 -42.71 2.77 22.24
N ALA A 54 -41.74 3.62 22.61
CA ALA A 54 -41.08 4.51 21.66
C ALA A 54 -40.37 3.71 20.57
N VAL A 55 -39.63 2.66 20.94
CA VAL A 55 -38.97 1.76 19.99
C VAL A 55 -39.98 1.06 19.08
N LYS A 56 -41.09 0.56 19.65
CA LYS A 56 -42.18 -0.07 18.87
C LYS A 56 -42.82 0.91 17.88
N LYS A 57 -43.10 2.15 18.30
CA LYS A 57 -43.68 3.19 17.44
C LYS A 57 -42.74 3.56 16.28
N VAL A 58 -41.45 3.71 16.53
CA VAL A 58 -40.45 3.97 15.47
C VAL A 58 -40.37 2.79 14.51
N THR A 59 -40.29 1.57 15.04
CA THR A 59 -40.27 0.33 14.24
C THR A 59 -41.53 0.21 13.38
N GLN A 60 -42.70 0.58 13.90
CA GLN A 60 -43.96 0.52 13.16
C GLN A 60 -44.02 1.57 12.04
N ARG A 61 -43.58 2.80 12.30
CA ARG A 61 -43.57 3.89 11.30
C ARG A 61 -42.58 3.63 10.16
N HIS A 62 -41.45 3.00 10.46
CA HIS A 62 -40.36 2.75 9.50
C HIS A 62 -40.19 1.26 9.18
N ARG A 63 -41.27 0.49 9.24
CA ARG A 63 -41.24 -0.98 9.20
C ARG A 63 -40.45 -1.54 8.02
N ALA A 64 -40.71 -1.06 6.80
CA ALA A 64 -40.03 -1.54 5.60
C ALA A 64 -38.50 -1.32 5.66
N GLU A 65 -38.06 -0.20 6.24
CA GLU A 65 -36.63 0.13 6.37
C GLU A 65 -35.96 -0.73 7.45
N VAL A 66 -36.64 -0.99 8.56
CA VAL A 66 -36.08 -1.79 9.65
C VAL A 66 -36.07 -3.28 9.30
N GLU A 67 -37.09 -3.78 8.58
CA GLU A 67 -37.13 -5.15 8.04
C GLU A 67 -36.01 -5.40 7.02
N GLU A 68 -35.76 -4.48 6.09
CA GLU A 68 -34.62 -4.56 5.16
C GLU A 68 -33.27 -4.63 5.87
N ASN A 69 -33.17 -3.99 7.04
CA ASN A 69 -31.95 -3.97 7.84
C ASN A 69 -31.83 -5.15 8.83
N GLY A 70 -32.72 -6.15 8.73
CA GLY A 70 -32.62 -7.42 9.47
C GLY A 70 -33.52 -7.52 10.70
N LEU A 71 -34.69 -6.87 10.71
CA LEU A 71 -35.70 -7.09 11.74
C LEU A 71 -36.33 -8.46 11.55
N ILE A 72 -36.38 -9.26 12.61
CA ILE A 72 -37.02 -10.58 12.58
C ILE A 72 -38.18 -10.59 13.57
N LEU A 73 -39.36 -11.00 13.08
CA LEU A 73 -40.55 -11.16 13.90
C LEU A 73 -40.87 -12.65 14.03
N LEU A 74 -40.60 -13.22 15.19
CA LEU A 74 -40.89 -14.62 15.48
C LEU A 74 -42.31 -14.77 16.04
N ARG A 75 -43.06 -15.74 15.50
CA ARG A 75 -44.43 -16.07 15.95
C ARG A 75 -44.64 -17.58 16.05
N GLY A 76 -45.50 -18.00 16.97
CA GLY A 76 -46.02 -19.37 17.04
C GLY A 76 -44.94 -20.46 17.13
N ALA A 77 -44.79 -21.28 16.09
CA ALA A 77 -43.85 -22.39 16.07
C ALA A 77 -42.37 -21.94 16.10
N GLU A 78 -42.02 -20.89 15.35
CA GLU A 78 -40.65 -20.35 15.32
C GLU A 78 -40.21 -19.81 16.67
N LEU A 79 -41.14 -19.16 17.38
CA LEU A 79 -40.89 -18.67 18.73
C LEU A 79 -40.62 -19.81 19.72
N ARG A 80 -41.34 -20.92 19.60
CA ARG A 80 -41.14 -22.10 20.45
C ARG A 80 -39.81 -22.80 20.17
N ILE A 81 -39.38 -22.85 18.92
CA ILE A 81 -38.07 -23.40 18.51
C ILE A 81 -36.96 -22.51 19.05
N PHE A 82 -37.04 -21.21 18.79
CA PHE A 82 -36.08 -20.23 19.31
C PHE A 82 -36.01 -20.28 20.84
N HIS A 83 -37.15 -20.35 21.54
CA HIS A 83 -37.17 -20.47 23.00
C HIS A 83 -36.48 -21.75 23.48
N ARG A 84 -36.73 -22.90 22.84
CA ARG A 84 -36.10 -24.18 23.20
C ARG A 84 -34.58 -24.14 23.01
N ASP A 85 -34.13 -23.70 21.85
CA ASP A 85 -32.73 -23.78 21.46
C ASP A 85 -31.89 -22.72 22.18
N MET A 86 -32.48 -21.54 22.45
CA MET A 86 -31.76 -20.38 22.98
C MET A 86 -31.79 -20.30 24.51
N LEU A 87 -32.88 -20.69 25.19
CA LEU A 87 -32.98 -20.55 26.66
C LEU A 87 -32.36 -21.72 27.42
N SER A 88 -32.21 -22.89 26.79
CA SER A 88 -31.41 -23.98 27.34
C SER A 88 -29.95 -23.56 27.64
N LEU A 89 -29.47 -22.50 26.99
CA LEU A 89 -28.13 -21.93 27.17
C LEU A 89 -28.06 -20.77 28.18
N TRP A 90 -29.21 -20.22 28.62
CA TRP A 90 -29.28 -18.99 29.42
C TRP A 90 -29.96 -19.15 30.79
N GLU A 91 -30.58 -20.31 31.09
CA GLU A 91 -31.17 -20.62 32.41
C GLU A 91 -30.17 -20.57 33.59
N GLY A 92 -28.86 -20.50 33.34
CA GLY A 92 -27.82 -20.41 34.37
C GLY A 92 -27.63 -19.03 35.02
N GLU A 93 -28.08 -17.93 34.41
CA GLU A 93 -27.82 -16.56 34.89
C GLU A 93 -29.09 -15.84 35.36
N GLY A 94 -29.76 -16.35 36.41
CA GLY A 94 -30.50 -15.59 37.43
C GLY A 94 -31.45 -14.43 37.04
N ARG A 95 -31.82 -14.26 35.78
CA ARG A 95 -32.72 -13.21 35.30
C ARG A 95 -34.13 -13.78 35.20
N GLU A 96 -35.06 -13.03 35.79
CA GLU A 96 -36.47 -13.34 35.98
C GLU A 96 -37.06 -14.19 34.84
N SER A 97 -37.65 -15.32 35.25
CA SER A 97 -38.44 -16.22 34.41
C SER A 97 -39.32 -15.41 33.47
N TYR A 98 -38.99 -15.50 32.18
CA TYR A 98 -39.68 -14.83 31.09
C TYR A 98 -41.18 -15.16 31.10
N PRO A 99 -42.07 -14.20 30.77
CA PRO A 99 -43.49 -14.50 30.66
C PRO A 99 -43.69 -15.41 29.44
N GLN A 100 -43.95 -16.68 29.70
CA GLN A 100 -44.26 -17.76 28.76
C GLN A 100 -45.51 -17.48 27.86
N ALA A 101 -46.03 -16.25 27.88
CA ALA A 101 -47.27 -15.81 27.26
C ALA A 101 -47.07 -14.78 26.12
N ALA A 102 -45.84 -14.43 25.75
CA ALA A 102 -45.62 -13.55 24.59
C ALA A 102 -45.94 -14.30 23.29
N THR A 103 -47.02 -13.93 22.60
CA THR A 103 -47.43 -14.57 21.33
C THR A 103 -46.52 -14.21 20.16
N GLN A 104 -45.66 -13.19 20.33
CA GLN A 104 -44.81 -12.60 19.29
C GLN A 104 -43.52 -12.06 19.93
N LEU A 105 -42.36 -12.29 19.31
CA LEU A 105 -41.07 -11.73 19.72
C LEU A 105 -40.43 -10.99 18.54
N THR A 106 -39.93 -9.79 18.80
CA THR A 106 -39.20 -9.00 17.81
C THR A 106 -37.72 -9.00 18.16
N LEU A 107 -36.91 -9.45 17.22
CA LEU A 107 -35.46 -9.50 17.32
C LEU A 107 -34.83 -8.45 16.41
N TYR A 108 -33.85 -7.75 16.95
CA TYR A 108 -33.09 -6.70 16.30
C TYR A 108 -31.66 -7.17 16.11
N THR A 109 -31.10 -7.03 14.91
CA THR A 109 -29.65 -7.16 14.68
C THR A 109 -28.94 -5.84 15.00
N ARG A 110 -27.62 -5.85 15.14
CA ARG A 110 -26.83 -4.61 15.31
C ARG A 110 -27.13 -3.55 14.24
N ARG A 111 -27.36 -3.99 13.00
CA ARG A 111 -27.72 -3.12 11.88
C ARG A 111 -29.09 -2.46 12.08
N THR A 112 -30.10 -3.20 12.57
CA THR A 112 -31.39 -2.59 12.94
C THR A 112 -31.29 -1.65 14.14
N VAL A 113 -30.46 -1.95 15.14
CA VAL A 113 -30.24 -1.06 16.30
C VAL A 113 -29.62 0.26 15.84
N LEU A 114 -28.64 0.20 14.93
CA LEU A 114 -28.07 1.40 14.32
C LEU A 114 -29.11 2.19 13.54
N ASN A 115 -29.96 1.52 12.75
CA ASN A 115 -31.05 2.18 12.04
C ASN A 115 -32.01 2.91 13.00
N ILE A 116 -32.36 2.27 14.13
CA ILE A 116 -33.17 2.90 15.18
C ILE A 116 -32.47 4.13 15.77
N ALA A 117 -31.14 4.09 15.99
CA ALA A 117 -30.37 5.26 16.42
C ALA A 117 -30.50 6.44 15.43
N LEU A 118 -30.53 6.13 14.13
CA LEU A 118 -30.68 7.13 13.08
C LEU A 118 -32.11 7.66 12.91
N LEU A 119 -33.11 7.03 13.53
CA LEU A 119 -34.52 7.41 13.47
C LEU A 119 -35.03 8.05 14.77
N LEU A 120 -34.40 7.73 15.91
CA LEU A 120 -34.75 8.28 17.22
C LEU A 120 -34.30 9.73 17.35
N ARG A 121 -35.27 10.64 17.54
CA ARG A 121 -35.01 12.08 17.71
C ARG A 121 -34.73 12.46 19.16
N ASP A 122 -35.42 11.81 20.10
CA ASP A 122 -35.52 12.25 21.49
C ASP A 122 -34.59 11.47 22.45
N SER A 123 -33.64 10.70 21.93
CA SER A 123 -32.65 9.97 22.75
C SER A 123 -31.29 10.65 22.65
N ASP A 124 -30.71 10.98 23.80
CA ASP A 124 -29.37 11.56 23.89
C ASP A 124 -28.31 10.58 23.38
N ILE A 125 -28.48 9.28 23.65
CA ILE A 125 -27.59 8.23 23.15
C ILE A 125 -27.69 8.12 21.63
N ALA A 126 -28.91 8.19 21.07
CA ALA A 126 -29.11 8.21 19.62
C ALA A 126 -28.50 9.47 18.98
N ARG A 127 -28.55 10.62 19.67
CA ARG A 127 -27.85 11.84 19.26
C ARG A 127 -26.34 11.62 19.24
N CYS A 128 -25.75 11.09 20.31
CA CYS A 128 -24.32 10.78 20.37
C CYS A 128 -23.88 9.81 19.26
N VAL A 129 -24.67 8.78 18.95
CA VAL A 129 -24.37 7.85 17.84
C VAL A 129 -24.33 8.59 16.49
N ARG A 130 -25.30 9.47 16.23
CA ARG A 130 -25.34 10.28 15.00
C ARG A 130 -24.18 11.26 14.92
N THR A 131 -23.86 11.94 16.02
CA THR A 131 -22.72 12.87 16.08
C THR A 131 -21.41 12.12 15.85
N TYR A 132 -21.18 10.99 16.53
CA TYR A 132 -19.97 10.20 16.35
C TYR A 132 -19.83 9.65 14.92
N LEU A 133 -20.93 9.25 14.28
CA LEU A 133 -20.94 8.84 12.87
C LEU A 133 -20.43 9.96 11.96
N LEU A 134 -20.94 11.17 12.16
CA LEU A 134 -20.57 12.35 11.37
C LEU A 134 -19.14 12.80 11.67
N ASP A 135 -18.74 12.85 12.94
CA ASP A 135 -17.38 13.23 13.35
C ASP A 135 -16.34 12.26 12.80
N ALA A 136 -16.60 10.95 12.89
CA ALA A 136 -15.71 9.95 12.34
C ALA A 136 -15.68 9.97 10.81
N GLU A 137 -16.74 10.43 10.14
CA GLU A 137 -16.72 10.68 8.70
C GLU A 137 -15.88 11.91 8.36
N GLU A 138 -16.03 13.00 9.12
CA GLU A 138 -15.25 14.23 8.96
C GLU A 138 -13.75 13.95 9.17
N GLU A 139 -13.39 13.19 10.20
CA GLU A 139 -12.00 12.80 10.47
C GLU A 139 -11.40 12.03 9.28
N LEU A 140 -12.11 11.02 8.76
CA LEU A 140 -11.68 10.29 7.57
C LEU A 140 -11.49 11.22 6.37
N ARG A 141 -12.40 12.17 6.13
CA ARG A 141 -12.26 13.15 5.04
C ARG A 141 -11.03 14.02 5.20
N THR A 142 -10.75 14.50 6.41
CA THR A 142 -9.53 15.29 6.66
C THR A 142 -8.25 14.47 6.43
N GLN A 143 -8.25 13.19 6.82
CA GLN A 143 -7.14 12.29 6.54
C GLN A 143 -6.94 12.07 5.03
N TYR A 144 -8.02 11.86 4.28
CA TYR A 144 -7.96 11.74 2.82
C TYR A 144 -7.44 13.02 2.16
N ALA A 145 -7.91 14.20 2.58
CA ALA A 145 -7.42 15.47 2.05
C ALA A 145 -5.93 15.69 2.33
N SER A 146 -5.47 15.32 3.52
CA SER A 146 -4.04 15.34 3.88
C SER A 146 -3.22 14.38 3.02
N LEU A 147 -3.75 13.18 2.77
CA LEU A 147 -3.09 12.18 1.92
C LEU A 147 -3.00 12.65 0.47
N ASP A 148 -4.07 13.22 -0.07
CA ASP A 148 -4.12 13.81 -1.41
C ASP A 148 -3.06 14.92 -1.57
N GLN A 149 -2.97 15.83 -0.59
CA GLN A 149 -1.93 16.86 -0.58
C GLN A 149 -0.51 16.27 -0.59
N ARG A 150 -0.27 15.16 0.13
CA ARG A 150 1.03 14.48 0.12
C ARG A 150 1.32 13.85 -1.24
N VAL A 151 0.33 13.26 -1.88
CA VAL A 151 0.45 12.68 -3.24
C VAL A 151 0.79 13.78 -4.24
N THR A 152 0.06 14.90 -4.25
CA THR A 152 0.35 16.04 -5.15
C THR A 152 1.78 16.56 -4.96
N ARG A 153 2.27 16.64 -3.72
CA ARG A 153 3.67 17.03 -3.46
C ARG A 153 4.65 16.04 -4.08
N ILE A 154 4.44 14.73 -3.89
CA ILE A 154 5.30 13.69 -4.47
C ILE A 154 5.29 13.79 -6.01
N GLU A 155 4.12 13.93 -6.63
CA GLU A 155 3.99 14.08 -8.09
C GLU A 155 4.76 15.29 -8.61
N SER A 156 4.68 16.43 -7.90
CA SER A 156 5.44 17.62 -8.26
C SER A 156 6.96 17.41 -8.15
N CYS A 157 7.43 16.71 -7.10
CA CYS A 157 8.84 16.37 -6.95
C CYS A 157 9.32 15.41 -8.05
N LEU A 158 8.52 14.38 -8.36
CA LEU A 158 8.84 13.40 -9.40
C LEU A 158 8.91 14.05 -10.79
N THR A 159 8.07 15.05 -11.06
CA THR A 159 8.15 15.84 -12.29
C THR A 159 9.49 16.56 -12.41
N GLY A 160 9.99 17.16 -11.31
CA GLY A 160 11.31 17.79 -11.28
C GLY A 160 12.48 16.80 -11.42
N VAL A 161 12.35 15.58 -10.87
CA VAL A 161 13.32 14.51 -11.10
C VAL A 161 13.31 14.08 -12.57
N GLY A 162 12.12 13.94 -13.16
CA GLY A 162 11.94 13.58 -14.56
C GLY A 162 12.63 14.57 -15.51
N SER A 163 12.46 15.88 -15.26
CA SER A 163 13.14 16.91 -16.06
C SER A 163 14.66 16.84 -15.92
N ALA A 164 15.17 16.67 -14.70
CA ALA A 164 16.61 16.55 -14.46
C ALA A 164 17.21 15.33 -15.17
N LEU A 165 16.52 14.18 -15.16
CA LEU A 165 16.95 12.99 -15.89
C LEU A 165 16.91 13.19 -17.42
N GLN A 166 15.92 13.93 -17.92
CA GLN A 166 15.82 14.24 -19.35
C GLN A 166 16.98 15.13 -19.84
N GLU A 167 17.49 16.02 -18.99
CA GLU A 167 18.67 16.84 -19.27
C GLU A 167 19.98 16.02 -19.31
N LEU A 168 20.05 14.88 -18.61
CA LEU A 168 21.22 14.02 -18.61
C LEU A 168 21.38 13.23 -19.93
N GLY A 169 20.29 12.92 -20.63
CA GLY A 169 20.32 12.16 -21.89
C GLY A 169 21.32 12.72 -22.92
N PRO A 170 21.22 14.02 -23.30
CA PRO A 170 22.18 14.64 -24.23
C PRO A 170 23.62 14.71 -23.71
N VAL A 171 23.84 14.76 -22.39
CA VAL A 171 25.19 14.72 -21.81
C VAL A 171 25.80 13.34 -22.00
N LEU A 172 25.04 12.29 -21.70
CA LEU A 172 25.47 10.90 -21.87
C LEU A 172 25.77 10.57 -23.34
N MET A 173 24.93 11.04 -24.27
CA MET A 173 25.18 10.86 -25.71
C MET A 173 26.50 11.51 -26.15
N ARG A 174 26.74 12.77 -25.75
CA ARG A 174 28.02 13.45 -26.04
C ARG A 174 29.22 12.76 -25.41
N MET A 175 29.07 12.20 -24.21
CA MET A 175 30.13 11.41 -23.57
C MET A 175 30.41 10.13 -24.35
N SER A 176 29.38 9.42 -24.81
CA SER A 176 29.52 8.22 -25.64
C SER A 176 30.29 8.52 -26.93
N GLU A 177 29.90 9.57 -27.66
CA GLU A 177 30.58 9.99 -28.89
C GLU A 177 32.06 10.34 -28.66
N ARG A 178 32.37 10.98 -27.53
CA ARG A 178 33.76 11.29 -27.15
C ARG A 178 34.56 10.05 -26.81
N LEU A 179 33.95 9.07 -26.13
CA LEU A 179 34.59 7.79 -25.83
C LEU A 179 34.87 7.01 -27.13
N ASP A 180 33.91 6.93 -28.06
CA ASP A 180 34.12 6.29 -29.36
C ASP A 180 35.25 6.96 -30.16
N SER A 181 35.36 8.29 -30.09
CA SER A 181 36.46 9.02 -30.72
C SER A 181 37.82 8.72 -30.07
N LEU A 182 37.86 8.59 -28.75
CA LEU A 182 39.06 8.21 -28.01
C LEU A 182 39.49 6.77 -28.35
N ASP A 183 38.56 5.82 -28.38
CA ASP A 183 38.85 4.43 -28.74
C ASP A 183 39.47 4.32 -30.12
N ARG A 184 38.94 5.05 -31.11
CA ARG A 184 39.54 5.10 -32.47
C ARG A 184 40.95 5.68 -32.47
N LYS A 185 41.20 6.72 -31.66
CA LYS A 185 42.55 7.32 -31.56
C LYS A 185 43.53 6.35 -30.91
N VAL A 186 43.10 5.65 -29.86
CA VAL A 186 43.91 4.64 -29.17
C VAL A 186 44.26 3.51 -30.14
N GLU A 187 43.30 3.02 -30.91
CA GLU A 187 43.54 1.99 -31.93
C GLU A 187 44.58 2.43 -32.97
N MET A 188 44.47 3.66 -33.47
CA MET A 188 45.48 4.22 -34.39
C MET A 188 46.87 4.32 -33.75
N THR A 189 46.95 4.70 -32.47
CA THR A 189 48.24 4.73 -31.77
C THR A 189 48.83 3.34 -31.60
N HIS A 190 48.03 2.33 -31.29
CA HIS A 190 48.49 0.94 -31.23
C HIS A 190 49.02 0.45 -32.58
N GLN A 191 48.37 0.80 -33.69
CA GLN A 191 48.85 0.46 -35.03
C GLN A 191 50.21 1.09 -35.35
N VAL A 192 50.40 2.38 -35.03
CA VAL A 192 51.69 3.07 -35.22
C VAL A 192 52.78 2.44 -34.34
N VAL A 193 52.49 2.16 -33.08
CA VAL A 193 53.43 1.50 -32.16
C VAL A 193 53.80 0.09 -32.65
N GLY A 194 52.84 -0.67 -33.17
CA GLY A 194 53.09 -1.96 -33.80
C GLY A 194 54.02 -1.85 -35.00
N ALA A 195 53.77 -0.89 -35.90
CA ALA A 195 54.64 -0.63 -37.05
C ALA A 195 56.05 -0.18 -36.64
N MET A 196 56.18 0.65 -35.60
CA MET A 196 57.48 1.04 -35.04
C MET A 196 58.23 -0.15 -34.45
N SER A 197 57.53 -1.05 -33.75
CA SER A 197 58.12 -2.26 -33.17
C SER A 197 58.71 -3.19 -34.24
N LEU A 198 58.04 -3.33 -35.39
CA LEU A 198 58.57 -4.07 -36.53
C LEU A 198 59.84 -3.42 -37.09
N ARG A 199 59.83 -2.11 -37.33
CA ARG A 199 61.03 -1.39 -37.82
C ARG A 199 62.21 -1.46 -36.85
N LEU A 200 61.95 -1.39 -35.54
CA LEU A 200 62.99 -1.55 -34.53
C LEU A 200 63.62 -2.95 -34.59
N THR A 201 62.81 -3.98 -34.90
CA THR A 201 63.31 -5.34 -35.10
C THR A 201 64.22 -5.41 -36.34
N ASP A 202 63.86 -4.76 -37.43
CA ASP A 202 64.69 -4.69 -38.64
C ASP A 202 66.02 -3.96 -38.38
N VAL A 203 65.95 -2.80 -37.70
CA VAL A 203 67.15 -2.05 -37.30
C VAL A 203 68.05 -2.89 -36.38
N GLN A 204 67.46 -3.63 -35.43
CA GLN A 204 68.21 -4.53 -34.57
C GLN A 204 68.94 -5.62 -35.39
N GLN A 205 68.29 -6.20 -36.40
CA GLN A 205 68.92 -7.19 -37.28
C GLN A 205 70.07 -6.59 -38.10
N ASP A 206 69.90 -5.38 -38.62
CA ASP A 206 70.95 -4.69 -39.38
C ASP A 206 72.16 -4.32 -38.52
N VAL A 207 71.93 -3.90 -37.26
CA VAL A 207 73.01 -3.69 -36.28
C VAL A 207 73.78 -4.99 -36.03
N VAL A 208 73.08 -6.12 -35.82
CA VAL A 208 73.72 -7.44 -35.66
C VAL A 208 74.54 -7.83 -36.89
N ARG A 209 74.03 -7.57 -38.11
CA ARG A 209 74.79 -7.81 -39.35
C ARG A 209 76.03 -6.93 -39.47
N LEU A 210 75.92 -5.66 -39.09
CA LEU A 210 77.03 -4.70 -39.10
C LEU A 210 78.15 -5.16 -38.15
N ASP A 211 77.76 -5.57 -36.94
CA ASP A 211 78.68 -6.09 -35.92
C ASP A 211 79.44 -7.32 -36.45
N GLY A 212 78.73 -8.27 -37.06
CA GLY A 212 79.35 -9.43 -37.72
C GLY A 212 80.33 -9.07 -38.85
N ARG A 213 80.03 -8.03 -39.65
CA ARG A 213 80.96 -7.51 -40.67
C ARG A 213 82.18 -6.85 -40.02
N MET A 214 81.99 -6.06 -38.98
CA MET A 214 83.10 -5.43 -38.23
C MET A 214 84.04 -6.48 -37.61
N ASP A 215 83.49 -7.56 -37.04
CA ASP A 215 84.27 -8.69 -36.54
C ASP A 215 85.07 -9.39 -37.64
N SER A 216 84.50 -9.51 -38.84
CA SER A 216 85.20 -10.07 -39.99
C SER A 216 86.35 -9.16 -40.44
N PHE A 217 86.14 -7.84 -40.49
CA PHE A 217 87.20 -6.86 -40.80
C PHE A 217 88.30 -6.87 -39.74
N ALA A 218 87.94 -6.95 -38.46
CA ALA A 218 88.89 -7.07 -37.36
C ALA A 218 89.75 -8.34 -37.46
N ARG A 219 89.15 -9.47 -37.85
CA ARG A 219 89.87 -10.72 -38.14
C ARG A 219 90.81 -10.58 -39.34
N GLN A 220 90.32 -10.03 -40.45
CA GLN A 220 91.14 -9.80 -41.65
C GLN A 220 92.35 -8.88 -41.38
N LEU A 221 92.16 -7.80 -40.61
CA LEU A 221 93.25 -6.91 -40.19
C LEU A 221 94.27 -7.64 -39.31
N LYS A 222 93.83 -8.50 -38.38
CA LYS A 222 94.74 -9.36 -37.59
C LYS A 222 95.55 -10.31 -38.47
N ASP A 223 94.93 -10.93 -39.47
CA ASP A 223 95.60 -11.85 -40.39
C ASP A 223 96.60 -11.14 -41.33
N LEU A 224 96.26 -9.95 -41.82
CA LEU A 224 97.19 -9.10 -42.59
C LEU A 224 98.39 -8.68 -41.73
N ARG A 225 98.16 -8.30 -40.47
CA ARG A 225 99.23 -7.97 -39.53
C ARG A 225 100.15 -9.17 -39.25
N ARG A 226 99.59 -10.38 -39.10
CA ARG A 226 100.37 -11.62 -38.97
C ARG A 226 101.22 -11.92 -40.21
N ARG A 227 100.64 -11.80 -41.41
CA ARG A 227 101.38 -11.99 -42.68
C ARG A 227 102.51 -10.99 -42.89
N ASN A 228 102.31 -9.73 -42.54
CA ASN A 228 103.37 -8.73 -42.58
C ASN A 228 104.46 -8.97 -41.53
N GLY A 229 104.09 -9.48 -40.34
CA GLY A 229 105.07 -9.88 -39.32
C GLY A 229 105.95 -11.06 -39.73
N GLN A 230 105.38 -12.05 -40.43
CA GLN A 230 106.13 -13.21 -40.96
C GLN A 230 107.06 -12.83 -42.12
N ARG A 231 106.66 -11.88 -42.99
CA ARG A 231 107.52 -11.34 -44.07
C ARG A 231 108.69 -10.49 -43.56
N ALA A 232 108.64 -10.00 -42.33
CA ALA A 232 109.72 -9.24 -41.71
C ALA A 232 110.73 -10.11 -40.93
N GLN A 233 110.50 -11.42 -40.83
CA GLN A 233 111.36 -12.39 -40.12
C GLN A 233 111.95 -13.47 -41.04
N SER A 234 111.73 -13.38 -42.35
CA SER A 234 112.38 -14.20 -43.39
C SER A 234 113.42 -13.35 -44.12
#